data_AF-A0A935L3G0-F1
#
_entry.id   AF-A0A935L3G0-F1
#
_cell.length_a   1.000
_cell.length_b   1.000
_cell.length_c   1.000
_cell.angle_alpha   90.00
_cell.angle_beta   90.00
_cell.angle_gamma   90.00
#
_symmetry.space_group_name_H-M   'P 1'
#
loop_
_entity.id
_entity.type
_entity.pdbx_description
1 polymer ?
#
loop_
_entity_poly.entity_id
_entity_poly.type
_entity_poly.pdbx_seq_one_letter_code
_entity_poly.pdbx_strand_id
1 'polypeptide(L)'
;MQNFFLIGKLATLGFWVLPLLALVGVFAPPWDYRLLAIAFVVLLAHLGELVFVHGKLRTAGRAETLDIVMVLLVGLFHWVPILRKS
;
A
#
# COMPACT_ATOMS: atom_id res chain seq x y z
N MET A 1 -9.65 17.35 0.07
CA MET A 1 -8.39 16.56 0.03
C MET A 1 -8.42 15.35 0.95
N GLN A 2 -8.93 15.46 2.18
CA GLN A 2 -8.96 14.34 3.14
C GLN A 2 -9.80 13.15 2.65
N ASN A 3 -10.96 13.40 2.02
CA ASN A 3 -11.80 12.34 1.44
C ASN A 3 -11.09 11.59 0.30
N PHE A 4 -10.25 12.26 -0.50
CA PHE A 4 -9.49 11.63 -1.57
C PHE A 4 -8.49 10.61 -1.01
N PHE A 5 -7.75 10.97 0.05
CA PHE A 5 -6.84 10.04 0.73
C PHE A 5 -7.57 8.88 1.39
N LEU A 6 -8.75 9.14 1.97
CA LEU A 6 -9.56 8.10 2.61
C LEU A 6 -10.13 7.11 1.58
N ILE A 7 -10.67 7.61 0.47
CA ILE A 7 -11.16 6.76 -0.63
C ILE A 7 -10.02 5.97 -1.25
N GLY A 8 -8.88 6.61 -1.52
CA GLY A 8 -7.68 5.95 -2.02
C GLY A 8 -7.24 4.83 -1.10
N LYS A 9 -7.13 5.10 0.21
CA LYS A 9 -6.80 4.10 1.24
C LYS A 9 -7.75 2.90 1.23
N LEU A 10 -9.06 3.15 1.16
CA LEU A 10 -10.06 2.08 1.10
C LEU A 10 -9.95 1.27 -0.21
N ALA A 11 -9.69 1.94 -1.33
CA ALA A 11 -9.53 1.29 -2.63
C ALA A 11 -8.28 0.40 -2.66
N THR A 12 -7.13 0.85 -2.14
CA THR A 12 -5.92 0.00 -2.08
C THR A 12 -6.11 -1.17 -1.11
N LEU A 13 -6.76 -0.96 0.04
CA LEU A 13 -7.11 -2.06 0.95
C LEU A 13 -8.03 -3.07 0.28
N GLY A 14 -9.05 -2.60 -0.46
CA GLY A 14 -9.94 -3.45 -1.23
C GLY A 14 -9.21 -4.21 -2.35
N PHE A 15 -8.23 -3.57 -3.00
CA PHE A 15 -7.41 -4.20 -4.03
C PHE A 15 -6.70 -5.46 -3.50
N TRP A 16 -6.15 -5.43 -2.28
CA TRP A 16 -5.43 -6.58 -1.70
C TRP A 16 -6.27 -7.83 -1.53
N VAL A 17 -7.61 -7.72 -1.50
CA VAL A 17 -8.50 -8.88 -1.49
C VAL A 17 -8.31 -9.72 -2.75
N LEU A 18 -8.14 -9.10 -3.92
CA LEU A 18 -8.01 -9.80 -5.20
C LEU A 18 -6.78 -10.75 -5.27
N PRO A 19 -5.55 -10.31 -4.99
CA PRO A 19 -4.40 -11.22 -4.98
C PRO A 19 -4.45 -12.24 -3.84
N LEU A 20 -5.07 -11.92 -2.69
CA LEU A 20 -5.29 -12.92 -1.64
C LEU A 20 -6.22 -14.04 -2.11
N LEU A 21 -7.30 -13.69 -2.81
CA LEU A 21 -8.19 -14.66 -3.45
C LEU A 21 -7.47 -15.45 -4.55
N ALA A 22 -6.58 -14.80 -5.32
CA ALA A 22 -5.75 -15.48 -6.31
C ALA A 22 -4.78 -16.50 -5.68
N LEU A 23 -4.18 -16.20 -4.52
CA LEU A 23 -3.30 -17.13 -3.79
C LEU A 23 -4.03 -18.40 -3.34
N VAL A 24 -5.32 -18.30 -2.98
CA VAL A 24 -6.13 -19.44 -2.56
C VAL A 24 -6.84 -20.15 -3.72
N GLY A 25 -6.50 -19.82 -4.96
CA GLY A 25 -6.98 -20.52 -6.16
C GLY A 25 -8.43 -20.19 -6.57
N VAL A 26 -8.97 -19.04 -6.16
CA VAL A 26 -10.33 -18.61 -6.52
C VAL A 26 -10.46 -18.29 -8.02
N PHE A 27 -9.38 -17.82 -8.65
CA PHE A 27 -9.37 -17.48 -10.06
C PHE A 27 -8.71 -18.58 -10.90
N ALA A 28 -9.23 -18.81 -12.10
CA ALA A 28 -8.66 -19.76 -13.05
C ALA A 28 -7.45 -19.17 -13.79
N PRO A 29 -6.48 -20.01 -14.23
CA PRO A 29 -5.40 -19.58 -15.10
C PRO A 29 -5.92 -18.96 -16.42
N PRO A 30 -5.30 -17.87 -16.92
CA PRO A 30 -4.08 -17.21 -16.44
C PRO A 30 -4.34 -16.04 -15.48
N TRP A 31 -5.58 -15.85 -15.01
CA TRP A 31 -5.97 -14.66 -14.25
C TRP A 31 -5.38 -14.63 -12.85
N ASP A 32 -5.21 -15.79 -12.22
CA ASP A 32 -4.48 -15.98 -10.97
C ASP A 32 -3.06 -15.38 -11.06
N TYR A 33 -2.27 -15.81 -12.04
CA TYR A 33 -0.90 -15.38 -12.23
C TYR A 33 -0.83 -13.89 -12.57
N ARG A 34 -1.74 -13.39 -13.41
CA ARG A 34 -1.80 -11.96 -13.76
C ARG A 34 -2.10 -11.10 -12.55
N LEU A 35 -3.07 -11.49 -11.71
CA LEU A 35 -3.42 -10.75 -10.50
C LEU A 35 -2.25 -10.74 -9.50
N LEU A 36 -1.58 -11.88 -9.32
CA LEU A 36 -0.40 -11.98 -8.46
C LEU A 36 0.76 -11.14 -9.00
N ALA A 37 1.00 -11.15 -10.31
CA ALA A 37 2.04 -10.33 -10.93
C ALA A 37 1.77 -8.83 -10.76
N ILE A 38 0.51 -8.39 -10.97
CA ILE A 38 0.12 -6.99 -10.74
C ILE A 38 0.32 -6.63 -9.27
N ALA A 39 -0.15 -7.46 -8.34
CA ALA A 39 0.02 -7.22 -6.91
C ALA A 39 1.49 -7.16 -6.50
N PHE A 40 2.34 -7.98 -7.10
CA PHE A 40 3.78 -7.94 -6.87
C PHE A 40 4.40 -6.62 -7.35
N VAL A 41 4.06 -6.15 -8.56
CA VAL A 41 4.52 -4.85 -9.06
C VAL A 41 4.05 -3.71 -8.15
N VAL A 42 2.78 -3.75 -7.71
CA VAL A 42 2.24 -2.75 -6.77
C VAL A 42 3.00 -2.80 -5.44
N LEU A 43 3.29 -3.98 -4.91
CA LEU A 43 4.06 -4.15 -3.67
C LEU A 43 5.46 -3.54 -3.80
N LEU A 44 6.14 -3.77 -4.94
CA LEU A 44 7.46 -3.19 -5.21
C LEU A 44 7.41 -1.65 -5.25
N ALA A 45 6.35 -1.08 -5.84
CA ALA A 45 6.15 0.37 -5.81
C ALA A 45 6.00 0.89 -4.37
N HIS A 46 5.21 0.21 -3.53
CA HIS A 46 5.02 0.57 -2.12
C HIS A 46 6.32 0.42 -1.30
N LEU A 47 7.14 -0.59 -1.59
CA LEU A 47 8.48 -0.74 -1.02
C LEU A 47 9.40 0.43 -1.40
N GLY A 48 9.40 0.83 -2.68
CA GLY A 48 10.15 1.99 -3.15
C GLY A 48 9.71 3.28 -2.46
N GLU A 49 8.40 3.49 -2.32
CA GLU A 49 7.84 4.61 -1.56
C GLU A 49 8.28 4.61 -0.10
N LEU A 50 8.22 3.43 0.56
CA LEU A 50 8.66 3.27 1.93
C LEU A 50 10.12 3.67 2.09
N VAL A 51 11.03 3.17 1.24
CA VAL A 51 12.46 3.52 1.32
C VAL A 51 12.67 5.03 1.19
N PHE A 52 11.94 5.69 0.28
CA PHE A 52 12.06 7.13 0.07
C PHE A 52 11.52 7.95 1.25
N VAL A 53 10.42 7.50 1.86
CA VAL A 53 9.74 8.26 2.91
C VAL A 53 10.16 7.87 4.33
N HIS A 54 10.82 6.72 4.52
CA HIS A 54 11.18 6.19 5.84
C HIS A 54 12.01 7.20 6.65
N GLY A 55 12.98 7.87 6.00
CA GLY A 55 13.75 8.93 6.64
C GLY A 55 12.89 10.11 7.10
N LYS A 56 11.93 10.55 6.28
CA LYS A 56 11.03 11.67 6.59
C LYS A 56 10.02 11.31 7.69
N LEU A 57 9.50 10.08 7.68
CA LEU A 57 8.62 9.57 8.73
C LEU A 57 9.35 9.47 10.08
N ARG A 58 10.61 9.03 10.06
CA ARG A 58 11.46 8.97 11.26
C ARG A 58 11.71 10.36 11.85
N THR A 59 11.98 11.36 11.01
CA THR A 59 12.15 12.74 11.48
C THR A 59 10.85 13.35 12.02
N ALA A 60 9.69 12.90 11.52
CA ALA A 60 8.37 13.33 12.01
C ALA A 60 7.89 12.54 13.25
N GLY A 61 8.73 11.67 13.83
CA GLY A 61 8.37 10.85 15.00
C GLY A 61 7.31 9.78 14.72
N ARG A 62 7.07 9.43 13.45
CA ARG A 62 6.01 8.53 12.94
C ARG A 62 6.61 7.34 12.20
N ALA A 63 7.66 6.74 12.77
CA ALA A 63 8.33 5.57 12.21
C ALA A 63 8.01 4.29 13.00
N GLU A 64 6.80 4.18 13.55
CA GLU A 64 6.36 2.95 14.19
C GLU A 64 6.16 1.85 13.13
N THR A 65 6.28 0.59 13.56
CA THR A 65 6.04 -0.59 12.71
C THR A 65 4.67 -0.52 12.02
N LEU A 66 3.66 0.03 12.70
CA LEU A 66 2.32 0.23 12.12
C LEU A 66 2.32 1.21 10.94
N ASP A 67 3.09 2.30 11.01
CA ASP A 67 3.19 3.25 9.90
C ASP A 67 3.89 2.62 8.69
N ILE A 68 4.92 1.82 8.94
CA ILE A 68 5.62 1.06 7.89
C ILE A 68 4.67 0.10 7.19
N VAL A 69 3.90 -0.68 7.95
CA VAL A 69 2.90 -1.62 7.40
C VAL A 69 1.84 -0.87 6.60
N MET A 70 1.37 0.27 7.10
CA MET A 70 0.39 1.07 6.37
C MET A 70 0.96 1.65 5.08
N VAL A 71 2.22 2.11 5.04
CA VAL A 71 2.86 2.50 3.79
C VAL A 71 2.97 1.33 2.82
N LEU A 72 3.21 0.10 3.28
CA LEU A 72 3.23 -1.07 2.40
C LEU A 72 1.84 -1.43 1.84
N LEU A 73 0.78 -1.24 2.61
CA LEU A 73 -0.58 -1.60 2.20
C LEU A 73 -1.27 -0.53 1.37
N VAL A 74 -1.05 0.75 1.68
CA VAL A 74 -1.79 1.88 1.08
C VAL A 74 -0.90 3.01 0.60
N GLY A 75 0.43 2.89 0.75
CA GLY A 75 1.40 3.74 0.06
C GLY A 75 1.26 5.22 0.42
N LEU A 76 1.31 6.05 -0.61
CA LEU A 76 1.14 7.50 -0.57
C LEU A 76 -0.13 7.96 0.12
N PHE A 77 -1.18 7.14 0.15
CA PHE A 77 -2.42 7.51 0.83
C PHE A 77 -2.27 7.55 2.35
N HIS A 78 -1.23 6.93 2.92
CA HIS A 78 -0.93 6.97 4.36
C HIS A 78 0.11 8.02 4.74
N TRP A 79 1.26 8.06 4.05
CA TRP A 79 2.36 8.92 4.50
C TRP A 79 2.22 10.40 4.10
N VAL A 80 1.60 10.71 2.96
CA VAL A 80 1.37 12.10 2.53
C VAL A 80 0.60 12.93 3.57
N PRO A 81 -0.55 12.46 4.12
CA PRO A 81 -1.27 13.22 5.12
C PRO A 81 -0.52 13.33 6.47
N ILE A 82 0.39 12.41 6.78
CA ILE A 82 1.25 12.49 7.96
C ILE A 82 2.26 13.64 7.80
N LEU A 83 2.99 13.66 6.68
CA LEU A 83 4.02 14.67 6.43
C LEU A 83 3.46 16.06 6.18
N ARG A 84 2.20 16.18 5.74
CA ARG A 84 1.55 17.47 5.51
C ARG A 84 0.98 18.12 6.78
N LYS A 85 0.82 17.34 7.86
CA LYS A 85 0.36 17.82 9.17
C LYS A 85 1.51 18.11 10.14
N SER A 86 2.73 17.74 9.77
CA SER A 86 3.97 18.08 10.49
C SER A 86 4.53 19.40 9.99
#